data_AF-A0A3R7BXE7-F1
#
_entry.id   AF-A0A3R7BXE7-F1
#
_cell.length_a   1.000
_cell.length_b   1.000
_cell.length_c   1.000
_cell.angle_alpha   90.00
_cell.angle_beta   90.00
_cell.angle_gamma   90.00
#
_symmetry.space_group_name_H-M   'P 1'
#
loop_
_entity.id
_entity.type
_entity.pdbx_description
1 polymer ?
#
loop_
_entity_poly.entity_id
_entity_poly.type
_entity_poly.pdbx_seq_one_letter_code
_entity_poly.pdbx_strand_id
1 'polypeptide(L)'
;MRHFPIVPPHVMYSGFYWSFFGVRALIGVVLAFLSSLLMAMGIVNMVKKDSLSKAFAIRSILRIIGNVGWGYYIVWAIVIFILSIIVGLFGAIPYIGWIISLVVSPAFGVFTARSATLVYLKGAEEFQVPPSVPTPAPADVKFCIYCGARIPADAEYCPKCGRKQ
;
A
#
# COMPACT_ATOMS: atom_id res chain seq x y z
N MET A 1 31.86 -20.01 -53.91
CA MET A 1 30.70 -20.84 -53.50
C MET A 1 30.60 -20.74 -51.98
N ARG A 2 29.65 -19.98 -51.44
CA ARG A 2 29.49 -19.80 -49.98
C ARG A 2 28.67 -20.97 -49.45
N HIS A 3 29.28 -21.78 -48.60
CA HIS A 3 28.65 -22.90 -47.91
C HIS A 3 27.69 -22.32 -46.87
N PHE A 4 26.38 -22.36 -47.13
CA PHE A 4 25.39 -21.98 -46.13
C PHE A 4 25.17 -23.19 -45.20
N PRO A 5 25.45 -23.08 -43.89
CA PRO A 5 25.18 -24.16 -42.96
C PRO A 5 23.66 -24.35 -42.85
N ILE A 6 23.18 -25.52 -43.26
CA ILE A 6 21.79 -25.94 -43.12
C ILE A 6 21.57 -26.25 -41.64
N VAL A 7 21.03 -25.28 -40.90
CA VAL A 7 20.70 -25.47 -39.48
C VAL A 7 19.50 -26.41 -39.39
N PRO A 8 19.53 -27.46 -38.54
CA PRO A 8 18.42 -28.41 -38.45
C PRO A 8 17.12 -27.73 -37.98
N PRO A 9 15.95 -28.10 -38.53
CA PRO A 9 14.68 -27.45 -38.22
C PRO A 9 14.27 -27.56 -36.74
N HIS A 10 14.77 -28.55 -35.99
CA HIS A 10 14.51 -28.68 -34.55
C HIS A 10 15.24 -27.63 -33.70
N VAL A 11 16.43 -27.18 -34.13
CA VAL A 11 17.19 -26.12 -33.43
C VAL A 11 16.57 -24.74 -33.70
N MET A 12 16.02 -24.56 -34.91
CA MET A 12 15.25 -23.36 -35.27
C MET A 12 13.94 -23.28 -34.49
N TYR A 13 13.25 -24.41 -34.31
CA TYR A 13 12.04 -24.51 -33.50
C TYR A 13 12.35 -24.31 -32.00
N SER A 14 13.40 -24.90 -31.44
CA SER A 14 13.73 -24.72 -30.02
C SER A 14 14.09 -23.26 -29.69
N GLY A 15 14.86 -22.57 -30.54
CA GLY A 15 15.22 -21.17 -30.33
C GLY A 15 14.03 -20.21 -30.42
N PHE A 16 13.10 -20.46 -31.35
CA PHE A 16 11.86 -19.70 -31.46
C PHE A 16 10.97 -19.91 -30.23
N TYR A 17 10.79 -21.15 -29.78
CA TYR A 17 9.99 -21.44 -28.59
C TYR A 17 10.58 -20.85 -27.32
N TRP A 18 11.90 -20.95 -27.10
CA TRP A 18 12.56 -20.34 -25.94
C TRP A 18 12.42 -18.81 -25.90
N SER A 19 12.44 -18.17 -27.07
CA SER A 19 12.23 -16.72 -27.19
C SER A 19 10.78 -16.34 -26.87
N PHE A 20 9.80 -17.09 -27.36
CA PHE A 20 8.38 -16.87 -27.04
C PHE A 20 8.07 -17.17 -25.57
N PHE A 21 8.64 -18.23 -25.00
CA PHE A 21 8.52 -18.54 -23.57
C PHE A 21 9.18 -17.47 -22.70
N GLY A 22 10.36 -16.99 -23.06
CA GLY A 22 11.04 -15.92 -22.33
C GLY A 22 10.25 -14.61 -22.32
N VAL A 23 9.73 -14.19 -23.49
CA VAL A 23 8.90 -12.98 -23.59
C VAL A 23 7.59 -13.13 -22.81
N ARG A 24 6.92 -14.29 -22.91
CA ARG A 24 5.69 -14.56 -22.15
C ARG A 24 5.92 -14.62 -20.64
N ALA A 25 7.03 -15.21 -20.21
CA ALA A 25 7.40 -15.25 -18.79
C ALA A 25 7.66 -13.85 -18.24
N LEU A 26 8.37 -13.00 -18.99
CA LEU A 26 8.65 -11.63 -18.57
C LEU A 26 7.38 -10.77 -18.50
N ILE A 27 6.49 -10.90 -19.49
CA ILE A 27 5.16 -10.26 -19.46
C ILE A 27 4.37 -10.73 -18.24
N GLY A 28 4.39 -12.03 -17.94
CA GLY A 28 3.72 -12.61 -16.78
C GLY A 28 4.24 -12.05 -15.45
N VAL A 29 5.57 -11.93 -15.29
CA VAL A 29 6.20 -11.35 -14.09
C VAL A 29 5.81 -9.90 -13.91
N VAL A 30 5.84 -9.09 -14.98
CA VAL A 30 5.43 -7.68 -14.93
C VAL A 30 3.95 -7.57 -14.57
N LEU A 31 3.07 -8.38 -15.18
CA LEU A 31 1.64 -8.41 -14.85
C LEU A 31 1.38 -8.82 -13.40
N ALA A 32 2.08 -9.84 -12.91
CA ALA A 32 1.96 -10.29 -11.52
C ALA A 32 2.41 -9.21 -10.53
N PHE A 33 3.49 -8.49 -10.85
CA PHE A 33 3.96 -7.36 -10.06
C PHE A 33 2.95 -6.21 -10.05
N LEU A 34 2.43 -5.81 -11.22
CA LEU A 34 1.38 -4.77 -11.29
C LEU A 34 0.09 -5.18 -10.58
N SER A 35 -0.28 -6.45 -10.65
CA SER A 35 -1.44 -6.99 -9.95
C SER A 35 -1.25 -6.96 -8.43
N SER A 36 -0.05 -7.32 -7.94
CA SER A 36 0.26 -7.30 -6.50
C SER A 36 0.23 -5.88 -5.93
N LEU A 37 0.67 -4.87 -6.70
CA LEU A 37 0.53 -3.46 -6.35
C LEU A 37 -0.94 -3.06 -6.11
N LEU A 38 -1.90 -3.55 -6.88
CA LEU A 38 -3.30 -3.17 -6.69
C LEU A 38 -3.96 -3.99 -5.58
N MET A 39 -3.64 -5.29 -5.50
CA MET A 39 -4.22 -6.19 -4.51
C MET A 39 -3.88 -5.82 -3.07
N ALA A 40 -2.61 -5.51 -2.79
CA ALA A 40 -2.17 -5.21 -1.43
C ALA A 40 -2.97 -4.04 -0.82
N MET A 41 -3.14 -2.96 -1.60
CA MET A 41 -3.91 -1.79 -1.16
C MET A 41 -5.42 -2.00 -1.26
N GLY A 42 -5.90 -2.79 -2.23
CA GLY A 42 -7.30 -3.16 -2.34
C GLY A 42 -7.81 -3.90 -1.10
N ILE A 43 -7.05 -4.88 -0.61
CA ILE A 43 -7.39 -5.67 0.59
C ILE A 43 -7.41 -4.79 1.84
N VAL A 44 -6.38 -3.96 2.06
CA VAL A 44 -6.33 -3.07 3.22
C VAL A 44 -7.48 -2.06 3.19
N ASN A 45 -7.75 -1.48 2.02
CA ASN A 45 -8.84 -0.52 1.85
C ASN A 45 -10.22 -1.17 2.07
N MET A 46 -10.40 -2.43 1.69
CA MET A 46 -11.62 -3.22 1.94
C MET A 46 -11.85 -3.42 3.43
N VAL A 47 -10.82 -3.88 4.15
CA VAL A 47 -10.87 -4.14 5.59
C VAL A 47 -11.14 -2.85 6.37
N LYS A 48 -10.55 -1.73 5.95
CA LYS A 48 -10.73 -0.43 6.62
C LYS A 48 -12.07 0.26 6.34
N LYS A 49 -12.75 -0.09 5.24
CA LYS A 49 -13.99 0.59 4.82
C LYS A 49 -15.25 -0.29 4.92
N ASP A 50 -15.13 -1.46 5.56
CA ASP A 50 -16.18 -2.44 5.82
C ASP A 50 -17.06 -2.76 4.61
N SER A 51 -16.48 -2.79 3.41
CA SER A 51 -17.23 -3.21 2.23
C SER A 51 -16.36 -3.84 1.15
N LEU A 52 -16.81 -5.00 0.65
CA LEU A 52 -16.13 -5.79 -0.38
C LEU A 52 -16.05 -5.04 -1.72
N SER A 53 -17.10 -4.30 -2.08
CA SER A 53 -17.13 -3.52 -3.33
C SER A 53 -16.04 -2.43 -3.38
N LYS A 54 -15.64 -1.87 -2.23
CA LYS A 54 -14.57 -0.87 -2.16
C LYS A 54 -13.17 -1.46 -2.39
N ALA A 55 -13.02 -2.79 -2.39
CA ALA A 55 -11.78 -3.47 -2.79
C ALA A 55 -11.48 -3.30 -4.29
N PHE A 56 -12.51 -3.13 -5.11
CA PHE A 56 -12.40 -2.93 -6.57
C PHE A 56 -12.54 -1.47 -6.98
N ALA A 57 -12.57 -0.53 -6.03
CA ALA A 57 -12.58 0.90 -6.32
C ALA A 57 -11.20 1.36 -6.81
N ILE A 58 -10.83 0.97 -8.03
CA ILE A 58 -9.51 1.19 -8.65
C ILE A 58 -9.13 2.67 -8.59
N ARG A 59 -10.08 3.58 -8.86
CA ARG A 59 -9.84 5.03 -8.78
C ARG A 59 -9.44 5.49 -7.37
N SER A 60 -10.05 4.93 -6.32
CA SER A 60 -9.69 5.23 -4.93
C SER A 60 -8.30 4.67 -4.59
N ILE A 61 -7.98 3.47 -5.08
CA ILE A 61 -6.72 2.79 -4.79
C ILE A 61 -5.56 3.51 -5.47
N LEU A 62 -5.69 3.85 -6.75
CA LEU A 62 -4.70 4.63 -7.50
C LEU A 62 -4.44 6.00 -6.86
N ARG A 63 -5.48 6.63 -6.29
CA ARG A 63 -5.34 7.91 -5.59
C ARG A 63 -4.62 7.78 -4.25
N ILE A 64 -4.85 6.71 -3.49
CA ILE A 64 -4.10 6.40 -2.26
C ILE A 64 -2.63 6.17 -2.59
N ILE A 65 -2.33 5.34 -3.61
CA ILE A 65 -0.97 5.05 -4.07
C ILE A 65 -0.27 6.34 -4.53
N GLY A 66 -0.98 7.21 -5.24
CA GLY A 66 -0.46 8.53 -5.64
C GLY A 66 -0.08 9.40 -4.45
N ASN A 67 -0.89 9.40 -3.39
CA ASN A 67 -0.65 10.20 -2.17
C ASN A 67 0.53 9.68 -1.34
N VAL A 68 0.76 8.37 -1.29
CA VAL A 68 1.92 7.76 -0.59
C VAL A 68 3.26 8.21 -1.20
N GLY A 69 3.26 8.55 -2.49
CA GLY A 69 4.44 8.75 -3.30
C GLY A 69 4.84 7.47 -4.03
N TRP A 70 4.77 7.51 -5.36
CA TRP A 70 5.04 6.36 -6.23
C TRP A 70 6.40 5.70 -5.99
N GLY A 71 7.45 6.47 -5.73
CA GLY A 71 8.78 5.92 -5.48
C GLY A 71 8.83 5.05 -4.23
N TYR A 72 8.36 5.57 -3.09
CA TYR A 72 8.33 4.81 -1.83
C TYR A 72 7.43 3.56 -1.94
N TYR A 73 6.30 3.69 -2.64
CA TYR A 73 5.39 2.58 -2.87
C TYR A 73 6.00 1.46 -3.71
N ILE A 74 6.62 1.81 -4.85
CA ILE A 74 7.27 0.85 -5.74
C ILE A 74 8.42 0.16 -5.01
N VAL A 75 9.22 0.89 -4.23
CA VAL A 75 10.32 0.30 -3.43
C VAL A 75 9.78 -0.72 -2.44
N TRP A 76 8.75 -0.38 -1.66
CA TRP A 76 8.12 -1.32 -0.73
C TRP A 76 7.61 -2.57 -1.46
N ALA A 77 6.92 -2.40 -2.58
CA ALA A 77 6.39 -3.51 -3.35
C ALA A 77 7.48 -4.41 -3.95
N ILE A 78 8.59 -3.84 -4.45
CA ILE A 78 9.74 -4.61 -4.93
C ILE A 78 10.32 -5.46 -3.80
N VAL A 79 10.50 -4.88 -2.60
CA VAL A 79 11.02 -5.61 -1.44
C VAL A 79 10.09 -6.78 -1.07
N ILE A 80 8.78 -6.55 -0.98
CA ILE A 80 7.81 -7.62 -0.69
C ILE A 80 7.80 -8.68 -1.81
N PHE A 81 7.90 -8.26 -3.07
CA PHE A 81 7.92 -9.18 -4.21
C PHE A 81 9.16 -10.09 -4.19
N ILE A 82 10.36 -9.54 -3.94
CA ILE A 82 11.59 -10.32 -3.81
C ILE A 82 11.48 -11.31 -2.64
N LEU A 83 11.00 -10.86 -1.48
CA LEU A 83 10.80 -11.75 -0.33
C LEU A 83 9.78 -12.85 -0.63
N SER A 84 8.72 -12.55 -1.38
CA SER A 84 7.73 -13.55 -1.79
C SER A 84 8.32 -14.62 -2.71
N ILE A 85 9.24 -14.24 -3.61
CA ILE A 85 9.98 -15.19 -4.46
C ILE A 85 10.86 -16.08 -3.60
N ILE A 86 11.62 -15.51 -2.66
CA ILE A 86 12.49 -16.27 -1.76
C ILE A 86 11.69 -17.30 -0.97
N VAL A 87 10.56 -16.90 -0.36
CA VAL A 87 9.67 -17.81 0.37
C VAL A 87 9.08 -18.89 -0.54
N GLY A 88 8.70 -18.52 -1.77
CA GLY A 88 8.20 -19.47 -2.78
C GLY A 88 9.25 -20.50 -3.20
N LEU A 89 10.51 -20.11 -3.34
CA LEU A 89 11.62 -21.02 -3.69
C LEU A 89 11.87 -22.06 -2.59
N PHE A 90 11.73 -21.70 -1.31
CA PHE A 90 11.81 -22.68 -0.22
C PHE A 90 10.68 -23.72 -0.29
N GLY A 91 9.50 -23.33 -0.76
CA GLY A 91 8.38 -24.25 -0.97
C GLY A 91 8.58 -25.23 -2.12
N ALA A 92 9.45 -24.90 -3.09
CA ALA A 92 9.75 -25.76 -4.23
C ALA A 92 10.67 -26.95 -3.91
N ILE A 93 11.22 -27.01 -2.70
CA ILE A 93 12.06 -28.13 -2.26
C ILE A 93 11.19 -29.40 -2.17
N PRO A 94 11.51 -30.48 -2.92
CA PRO A 94 10.73 -31.71 -2.87
C PRO A 94 10.76 -32.32 -1.46
N TYR A 95 9.68 -33.00 -1.09
CA TYR A 95 9.44 -33.66 0.21
C TYR A 95 9.29 -32.74 1.43
N ILE A 96 10.13 -31.71 1.59
CA ILE A 96 10.23 -30.93 2.83
C ILE A 96 9.73 -29.48 2.67
N GLY A 97 9.76 -28.93 1.44
CA GLY A 97 9.43 -27.52 1.19
C GLY A 97 8.05 -27.11 1.67
N TRP A 98 7.03 -27.97 1.50
CA TRP A 98 5.66 -27.68 1.94
C TRP A 98 5.53 -27.54 3.47
N ILE A 99 6.34 -28.25 4.26
CA ILE A 99 6.36 -28.16 5.73
C ILE A 99 7.01 -26.85 6.16
N ILE A 100 8.12 -26.48 5.53
CA ILE A 100 8.80 -25.21 5.79
C ILE A 100 7.86 -24.05 5.43
N SER A 101 7.20 -24.11 4.26
CA SER A 101 6.23 -23.10 3.84
C SER A 101 5.07 -22.97 4.82
N LEU A 102 4.57 -24.05 5.44
CA LEU A 102 3.51 -23.97 6.45
C LEU A 102 3.90 -23.13 7.67
N VAL A 103 5.17 -23.14 8.05
CA VAL A 103 5.68 -22.37 9.20
C VAL A 103 6.04 -20.94 8.80
N VAL A 104 6.67 -20.77 7.63
CA VAL A 104 7.14 -19.46 7.17
C VAL A 104 6.00 -18.58 6.67
N SER A 105 4.95 -19.16 6.07
CA SER A 105 3.86 -18.41 5.44
C SER A 105 3.06 -17.54 6.42
N PRO A 106 2.65 -18.02 7.61
CA PRO A 106 1.95 -17.18 8.59
C PRO A 106 2.81 -15.98 9.03
N ALA A 107 4.11 -16.18 9.29
CA ALA A 107 5.02 -15.11 9.66
C ALA A 107 5.16 -14.07 8.54
N PHE A 108 5.33 -14.53 7.30
CA PHE A 108 5.40 -13.66 6.12
C PHE A 108 4.08 -12.92 5.87
N GLY A 109 2.94 -13.60 6.04
CA GLY A 109 1.60 -13.01 5.89
C GLY A 109 1.35 -11.88 6.91
N VAL A 110 1.70 -12.09 8.17
CA VAL A 110 1.59 -11.05 9.21
C VAL A 110 2.50 -9.86 8.90
N PHE A 111 3.73 -10.12 8.46
CA PHE A 111 4.68 -9.07 8.07
C PHE A 111 4.19 -8.23 6.88
N THR A 112 3.70 -8.88 5.82
CA THR A 112 3.16 -8.19 4.63
C THR A 112 1.90 -7.40 4.97
N ALA A 113 0.97 -7.95 5.74
CA ALA A 113 -0.24 -7.26 6.18
C ALA A 113 0.08 -6.02 7.06
N ARG A 114 1.01 -6.18 8.00
CA ARG A 114 1.44 -5.08 8.89
C ARG A 114 2.13 -3.98 8.11
N SER A 115 3.07 -4.32 7.24
CA SER A 115 3.77 -3.33 6.41
C SER A 115 2.83 -2.64 5.42
N ALA A 116 1.90 -3.37 4.79
CA ALA A 116 0.89 -2.79 3.89
C ALA A 116 0.00 -1.78 4.62
N THR A 117 -0.37 -2.07 5.87
CA THR A 117 -1.17 -1.15 6.70
C THR A 117 -0.41 0.14 6.99
N LEU A 118 0.89 0.08 7.31
CA LEU A 118 1.70 1.28 7.57
C LEU A 118 1.83 2.15 6.33
N VAL A 119 2.04 1.53 5.16
CA VAL A 119 2.09 2.24 3.87
C VAL A 119 0.73 2.85 3.54
N TYR A 120 -0.36 2.13 3.79
CA TYR A 120 -1.72 2.64 3.61
C TYR A 120 -2.03 3.83 4.50
N LEU A 121 -1.70 3.77 5.79
CA LEU A 121 -1.94 4.85 6.75
C LEU A 121 -1.21 6.12 6.33
N LYS A 122 0.05 6.02 5.90
CA LYS A 122 0.78 7.18 5.36
C LYS A 122 0.03 7.85 4.20
N GLY A 123 -0.54 7.05 3.29
CA GLY A 123 -1.32 7.58 2.15
C GLY A 123 -2.72 8.08 2.51
N ALA A 124 -3.33 7.47 3.52
CA ALA A 124 -4.68 7.77 3.98
C ALA A 124 -4.71 8.95 4.96
N GLU A 125 -3.70 9.12 5.82
CA GLU A 125 -3.55 10.29 6.68
C GLU A 125 -3.41 11.55 5.85
N GLU A 126 -2.61 11.55 4.78
CA GLU A 126 -2.51 12.70 3.88
C GLU A 126 -3.85 13.07 3.20
N PHE A 127 -4.83 12.15 3.18
CA PHE A 127 -6.20 12.42 2.77
C PHE A 127 -7.10 12.87 3.94
N GLN A 128 -6.78 12.44 5.17
CA GLN A 128 -7.55 12.70 6.40
C GLN A 128 -6.99 13.81 7.27
N VAL A 129 -5.88 14.45 6.91
CA VAL A 129 -5.48 15.72 7.50
C VAL A 129 -6.37 16.81 6.85
N PRO A 130 -7.45 17.29 7.48
CA PRO A 130 -7.86 18.66 7.20
C PRO A 130 -6.61 19.52 7.42
N PRO A 131 -6.34 20.48 6.51
CA PRO A 131 -5.13 21.31 6.58
C PRO A 131 -4.98 21.72 8.01
N SER A 132 -3.81 21.47 8.60
CA SER A 132 -3.47 21.83 9.98
C SER A 132 -4.33 22.99 10.42
N VAL A 133 -5.43 22.71 11.12
CA VAL A 133 -5.98 23.74 11.97
C VAL A 133 -4.84 23.87 12.95
N PRO A 134 -4.06 24.97 12.95
CA PRO A 134 -3.15 25.19 14.05
C PRO A 134 -4.03 24.95 15.27
N THR A 135 -3.65 24.01 16.13
CA THR A 135 -4.21 23.95 17.47
C THR A 135 -4.27 25.41 17.90
N PRO A 136 -5.47 26.00 18.10
CA PRO A 136 -5.51 27.33 18.65
C PRO A 136 -4.73 27.17 19.94
N ALA A 137 -3.55 27.80 20.00
CA ALA A 137 -2.79 27.92 21.23
C ALA A 137 -3.83 28.21 22.31
N PRO A 138 -3.84 27.46 23.44
CA PRO A 138 -4.94 27.50 24.38
C PRO A 138 -5.29 28.96 24.59
N ALA A 139 -6.44 29.37 24.01
CA ALA A 139 -6.86 30.75 24.10
C ALA A 139 -6.96 30.98 25.60
N ASP A 140 -6.18 31.91 26.12
CA ASP A 140 -6.18 32.21 27.54
C ASP A 140 -7.65 32.41 27.93
N VAL A 141 -8.20 31.53 28.76
CA VAL A 141 -9.64 31.50 29.05
C VAL A 141 -9.85 32.11 30.41
N LYS A 142 -10.54 33.25 30.46
CA LYS A 142 -10.97 33.85 31.73
C LYS A 142 -12.32 33.26 32.15
N PHE A 143 -12.57 33.22 33.46
CA PHE A 143 -13.86 32.81 34.01
C PHE A 143 -14.73 34.03 34.22
N CYS A 144 -16.00 33.93 33.84
CA CYS A 144 -16.92 35.02 34.07
C CYS A 144 -17.23 35.21 35.55
N ILE A 145 -16.99 36.41 36.08
CA ILE A 145 -17.16 36.71 37.51
C ILE A 145 -18.63 36.66 37.97
N TYR A 146 -19.58 36.77 37.03
CA TYR A 146 -21.01 36.81 37.31
C TYR A 146 -21.74 35.48 37.09
N CYS A 147 -21.29 34.64 36.16
CA CYS A 147 -21.99 33.40 35.80
C CYS A 147 -21.10 32.15 35.78
N GLY A 148 -19.80 32.29 36.01
CA GLY A 148 -18.84 31.17 36.04
C GLY A 148 -18.56 30.50 34.70
N ALA A 149 -19.12 31.03 33.58
CA ALA A 149 -18.87 30.49 32.25
C ALA A 149 -17.42 30.74 31.82
N ARG A 150 -16.82 29.77 31.12
CA ARG A 150 -15.50 29.93 30.47
C ARG A 150 -15.66 30.75 29.21
N ILE A 151 -14.88 31.81 29.08
CA ILE A 151 -14.90 32.75 27.95
C ILE A 151 -13.46 32.98 27.46
N PRO A 152 -13.26 33.28 26.17
CA PRO A 152 -11.92 33.60 25.68
C PRO A 152 -11.47 34.96 26.25
N ALA A 153 -10.17 35.13 26.53
CA ALA A 153 -9.64 36.31 27.23
C ALA A 153 -9.90 37.64 26.51
N ASP A 154 -10.05 37.60 25.19
CA ASP A 154 -10.35 38.74 24.32
C ASP A 154 -11.83 39.17 24.34
N ALA A 155 -12.72 38.39 24.96
CA ALA A 155 -14.13 38.77 25.04
C ALA A 155 -14.37 39.87 26.09
N GLU A 156 -14.79 41.06 25.65
CA GLU A 156 -15.25 42.14 26.54
C GLU A 156 -16.59 41.82 27.21
N TYR A 157 -17.43 40.99 26.57
CA TYR A 157 -18.77 40.65 27.05
C TYR A 157 -18.94 39.13 27.12
N CYS A 158 -19.56 38.65 28.20
CA CYS A 158 -19.85 37.22 28.33
C CYS A 158 -21.01 36.80 27.41
N PRO A 159 -20.83 35.84 26.49
CA PRO A 159 -21.90 35.39 25.59
C PRO A 159 -23.06 34.69 26.31
N LYS A 160 -22.86 34.27 27.58
CA LYS A 160 -23.88 33.56 28.36
C LYS A 160 -24.75 34.48 29.21
N CYS A 161 -24.20 35.60 29.71
CA CYS A 161 -24.91 36.50 30.63
C CYS A 161 -24.94 37.97 30.19
N GLY A 162 -24.31 38.34 29.07
CA GLY A 162 -24.33 39.69 28.50
C GLY A 162 -23.59 40.77 29.30
N ARG A 163 -22.98 40.42 30.43
CA ARG A 163 -22.25 41.36 31.30
C ARG A 163 -20.80 41.52 30.85
N LYS A 164 -20.27 42.74 31.00
CA LYS A 164 -18.87 43.08 30.71
C LYS A 164 -17.91 42.30 31.64
N GLN A 165 -16.77 41.86 31.10
CA GLN A 165 -15.84 40.88 31.69
C GLN A 165 -14.43 41.42 31.87
#